data_AF-A0A0C9WB74-F1
#
_entry.id   AF-A0A0C9WB74-F1
#
_cell.length_a   1.000
_cell.length_b   1.000
_cell.length_c   1.000
_cell.angle_alpha   90.00
_cell.angle_beta   90.00
_cell.angle_gamma   90.00
#
_symmetry.space_group_name_H-M   'P 1'
#
loop_
_entity.id
_entity.type
_entity.pdbx_description
1 polymer ?
#
loop_
_entity_poly.entity_id
_entity_poly.type
_entity_poly.pdbx_seq_one_letter_code
_entity_poly.pdbx_strand_id
1 'polypeptide(L)'
;MSSLSKDADAFKRILHRQDYTSWHSQPAPLDTSASNAEQAGPSSKKKRPKTNIVYSQPADTGTGTNVNTQLVYAIDHLKSTPNPMRLQDIAIVTNTPLDTDMVLLEKFKAHDRIQYDPKTDLYSYRHDFNFRNKAALLTEIQRQTRKGGGIPVRALKESWKEAPQAIEELEKEGEVLVTRTVKDGQLRMVFWNEIKPDEESGGKQVEKEFLELWHQLKVPNDVDLLKALASEGLQATAAETPIPKAPSNTKKKGKRSAPRQRQAKITNTHLKGEIDLSRDYHAPGK
;
A
#
# COMPACT_ATOMS: atom_id res chain seq x y z
N MET A 1 -25.37 26.76 38.19
CA MET A 1 -25.70 25.47 37.52
C MET A 1 -26.43 25.70 36.19
N SER A 2 -25.84 26.46 35.24
CA SER A 2 -26.53 26.86 33.99
C SER A 2 -25.70 26.58 32.71
N SER A 3 -24.43 26.18 32.84
CA SER A 3 -23.58 25.83 31.69
C SER A 3 -23.85 24.41 31.17
N LEU A 4 -24.02 23.43 32.07
CA LEU A 4 -24.25 22.03 31.70
C LEU A 4 -25.57 21.78 30.95
N SER A 5 -26.61 22.57 31.22
CA SER A 5 -27.89 22.46 30.52
C SER A 5 -27.78 22.97 29.06
N LYS A 6 -26.95 23.99 28.81
CA LYS A 6 -26.73 24.54 27.47
C LYS A 6 -25.98 23.57 26.56
N ASP A 7 -25.02 22.83 27.11
CA ASP A 7 -24.26 21.82 26.36
C ASP A 7 -25.12 20.60 26.01
N ALA A 8 -26.03 20.19 26.90
CA ALA A 8 -26.98 19.12 26.62
C ALA A 8 -27.95 19.47 25.48
N ASP A 9 -28.41 20.72 25.41
CA ASP A 9 -29.29 21.20 24.35
C ASP A 9 -28.58 21.39 23.01
N ALA A 10 -27.29 21.76 23.03
CA ALA A 10 -26.46 21.80 21.83
C ALA A 10 -26.24 20.40 21.24
N PHE A 11 -26.02 19.38 22.08
CA PHE A 11 -25.84 18.00 21.64
C PHE A 11 -27.11 17.41 21.01
N LYS A 12 -28.29 17.69 21.57
CA LYS A 12 -29.58 17.24 21.00
C LYS A 12 -29.87 17.84 19.63
N ARG A 13 -29.46 19.09 19.39
CA ARG A 13 -29.62 19.75 18.08
C ARG A 13 -28.74 19.14 16.99
N ILE A 14 -27.59 18.59 17.34
CA ILE A 14 -26.65 17.96 16.40
C ILE A 14 -27.18 16.58 15.93
N LEU A 15 -27.88 15.85 16.79
CA LEU A 15 -28.49 14.55 16.43
C LEU A 15 -29.67 14.66 15.46
N HIS A 16 -30.44 15.75 15.51
CA HIS A 16 -31.61 15.95 14.65
C HIS A 16 -31.27 16.44 13.23
N ARG A 17 -30.01 16.74 12.92
CA ARG A 17 -29.62 17.35 11.64
C ARG A 17 -29.10 16.33 10.60
N GLN A 18 -29.39 15.05 10.79
CA GLN A 18 -29.06 14.00 9.82
C GLN A 18 -30.32 13.57 9.06
N ASP A 19 -30.74 14.40 8.11
CA ASP A 19 -31.73 14.04 7.11
C ASP A 19 -31.07 13.15 6.05
N TYR A 20 -31.16 11.83 6.19
CA TYR A 20 -30.65 10.84 5.24
C TYR A 20 -31.59 10.59 4.04
N THR A 21 -32.49 11.52 3.73
CA THR A 21 -33.54 11.36 2.72
C THR A 21 -33.15 11.79 1.30
N SER A 22 -31.92 12.23 1.06
CA SER A 22 -31.49 12.69 -0.29
C SER A 22 -30.78 11.63 -1.15
N TRP A 23 -30.86 10.33 -0.82
CA TRP A 23 -30.13 9.29 -1.56
C TRP A 23 -30.96 8.07 -1.94
N HIS A 24 -32.10 8.27 -2.61
CA HIS A 24 -32.73 7.22 -3.41
C HIS A 24 -33.24 7.80 -4.73
N SER A 25 -32.47 7.61 -5.80
CA SER A 25 -32.93 7.80 -7.17
C SER A 25 -33.84 6.63 -7.55
N GLN A 26 -35.15 6.77 -7.39
CA GLN A 26 -36.12 5.89 -8.04
C GLN A 26 -36.52 6.54 -9.37
N PRO A 27 -36.09 6.02 -10.54
CA PRO A 27 -36.72 6.42 -11.79
C PRO A 27 -38.09 5.75 -11.90
N ALA A 28 -39.10 6.53 -12.28
CA ALA A 28 -40.45 6.06 -12.55
C ALA A 28 -40.48 5.09 -13.76
N PRO A 29 -41.34 4.06 -13.77
CA PRO A 29 -41.56 3.23 -14.95
C PRO A 29 -42.68 3.86 -15.79
N LEU A 30 -42.40 4.24 -17.04
CA LEU A 30 -43.45 4.61 -17.99
C LEU A 30 -43.14 4.06 -19.39
N ASP A 31 -43.88 3.00 -19.68
CA ASP A 31 -44.77 2.79 -20.82
C ASP A 31 -44.27 2.74 -22.27
N THR A 32 -44.58 1.57 -22.81
CA THR A 32 -44.81 1.21 -24.20
C THR A 32 -45.78 2.14 -24.92
N SER A 33 -45.39 2.66 -26.07
CA SER A 33 -46.32 3.06 -27.13
C SER A 33 -45.70 2.82 -28.50
N ALA A 34 -46.32 1.91 -29.24
CA ALA A 34 -46.01 1.52 -30.61
C ALA A 34 -46.63 2.48 -31.65
N SER A 35 -45.96 2.62 -32.80
CA SER A 35 -46.44 2.94 -34.16
C SER A 35 -45.23 3.45 -34.96
N ASN A 36 -44.95 3.17 -36.24
CA ASN A 36 -45.63 2.45 -37.31
C ASN A 36 -44.58 2.00 -38.36
N ALA A 37 -45.00 1.13 -39.29
CA ALA A 37 -44.38 0.52 -40.49
C ALA A 37 -43.48 1.46 -41.37
N GLU A 38 -42.61 1.07 -42.33
CA GLU A 38 -42.43 -0.14 -43.15
C GLU A 38 -41.10 -0.03 -43.99
N GLN A 39 -40.63 -1.18 -44.52
CA GLN A 39 -39.77 -1.42 -45.72
C GLN A 39 -38.22 -1.30 -45.72
N ALA A 40 -37.62 -2.51 -45.80
CA ALA A 40 -36.64 -3.03 -46.79
C ALA A 40 -35.23 -2.43 -46.99
N GLY A 41 -34.21 -3.29 -46.80
CA GLY A 41 -32.87 -3.22 -47.44
C GLY A 41 -31.70 -3.67 -46.54
N PRO A 42 -30.93 -4.72 -46.88
CA PRO A 42 -29.82 -5.18 -46.04
C PRO A 42 -28.55 -4.38 -46.36
N SER A 43 -28.18 -3.45 -45.47
CA SER A 43 -26.89 -2.76 -45.55
C SER A 43 -26.00 -3.13 -44.36
N SER A 44 -24.81 -3.62 -44.70
CA SER A 44 -23.74 -4.04 -43.79
C SER A 44 -23.19 -2.86 -42.99
N LYS A 45 -23.64 -2.71 -41.74
CA LYS A 45 -23.12 -1.68 -40.82
C LYS A 45 -21.75 -2.08 -40.27
N LYS A 46 -20.68 -1.48 -40.83
CA LYS A 46 -19.38 -1.36 -40.16
C LYS A 46 -19.57 -0.69 -38.78
N LYS A 47 -19.12 -1.35 -37.71
CA LYS A 47 -19.17 -0.83 -36.34
C LYS A 47 -18.27 0.41 -36.23
N ARG A 48 -18.87 1.58 -36.02
CA ARG A 48 -18.14 2.80 -35.62
C ARG A 48 -17.59 2.62 -34.20
N PRO A 49 -16.37 3.10 -33.89
CA PRO A 49 -15.82 3.01 -32.54
C PRO A 49 -16.72 3.81 -31.59
N LYS A 50 -17.23 3.14 -30.55
CA LYS A 50 -17.99 3.79 -29.48
C LYS A 50 -17.00 4.61 -28.65
N THR A 51 -16.96 5.92 -28.84
CA THR A 51 -16.34 6.83 -27.87
C THR A 51 -17.24 6.84 -26.64
N ASN A 52 -16.82 6.13 -25.59
CA ASN A 52 -17.49 6.11 -24.30
C ASN A 52 -17.25 7.44 -23.59
N ILE A 53 -17.87 8.50 -24.11
CA ILE A 53 -17.86 9.84 -23.50
C ILE A 53 -19.01 9.83 -22.48
N VAL A 54 -18.65 9.62 -21.23
CA VAL A 54 -19.57 9.69 -20.09
C VAL A 54 -19.88 11.17 -19.84
N TYR A 55 -21.02 11.65 -20.33
CA TYR A 55 -21.43 13.06 -20.29
C TYR A 55 -21.89 13.55 -18.89
N SER A 56 -21.86 12.68 -17.89
CA SER A 56 -22.35 12.97 -16.52
C SER A 56 -21.27 13.33 -15.52
N GLN A 57 -20.00 13.30 -15.91
CA GLN A 57 -18.91 13.79 -15.06
C GLN A 57 -18.55 15.20 -15.53
N PRO A 58 -18.55 16.21 -14.64
CA PRO A 58 -17.92 17.47 -15.00
C PRO A 58 -16.47 17.14 -15.37
N ALA A 59 -16.06 17.55 -16.58
CA ALA A 59 -14.65 17.52 -16.94
C ALA A 59 -13.88 18.23 -15.81
N ASP A 60 -12.66 17.79 -15.50
CA ASP A 60 -11.83 18.39 -14.45
C ASP A 60 -11.63 19.89 -14.71
N THR A 61 -12.56 20.72 -14.21
CA THR A 61 -12.72 22.13 -14.54
C THR A 61 -11.91 22.98 -13.57
N GLY A 62 -10.60 22.74 -13.57
CA GLY A 62 -9.61 23.59 -12.94
C GLY A 62 -9.09 23.07 -11.60
N THR A 63 -7.91 23.58 -11.24
CA THR A 63 -7.10 23.16 -10.09
C THR A 63 -7.69 23.52 -8.72
N GLY A 64 -8.87 24.15 -8.70
CA GLY A 64 -9.57 24.62 -7.50
C GLY A 64 -8.81 25.74 -6.78
N THR A 65 -9.31 26.13 -5.60
CA THR A 65 -8.67 27.15 -4.74
C THR A 65 -7.82 26.55 -3.62
N ASN A 66 -7.81 25.22 -3.49
CA ASN A 66 -7.09 24.54 -2.42
C ASN A 66 -5.60 24.41 -2.78
N VAL A 67 -4.73 24.97 -1.93
CA VAL A 67 -3.27 24.96 -2.09
C VAL A 67 -2.71 23.55 -2.30
N ASN A 68 -3.20 22.54 -1.56
CA ASN A 68 -2.67 21.19 -1.68
C ASN A 68 -3.09 20.53 -3.00
N THR A 69 -4.29 20.83 -3.49
CA THR A 69 -4.77 20.35 -4.79
C THR A 69 -3.96 20.97 -5.91
N GLN A 70 -3.78 22.30 -5.89
CA GLN A 70 -2.93 23.02 -6.84
C GLN A 70 -1.49 22.49 -6.86
N LEU A 71 -0.93 22.19 -5.68
CA LEU A 71 0.39 21.59 -5.55
C LEU A 71 0.48 20.21 -6.25
N VAL A 72 -0.55 19.36 -6.09
CA VAL A 72 -0.58 18.04 -6.76
C VAL A 72 -0.62 18.20 -8.28
N TYR A 73 -1.41 19.13 -8.82
CA TYR A 73 -1.44 19.40 -10.26
C TYR A 73 -0.08 19.89 -10.79
N ALA A 74 0.58 20.80 -10.06
CA ALA A 74 1.92 21.29 -10.40
C ALA A 74 2.96 20.16 -10.42
N ILE A 75 2.93 19.29 -9.42
CA ILE A 75 3.84 18.14 -9.32
C ILE A 75 3.55 17.10 -10.39
N ASP A 76 2.28 16.78 -10.66
CA ASP A 76 1.90 15.78 -11.65
C ASP A 76 2.30 16.23 -13.06
N HIS A 77 2.18 17.53 -13.35
CA HIS A 77 2.69 18.12 -14.58
C HIS A 77 4.21 17.95 -14.71
N LEU A 78 4.97 18.32 -13.67
CA LEU A 78 6.43 18.13 -13.64
C LEU A 78 6.86 16.65 -13.69
N LYS A 79 6.03 15.74 -13.18
CA LYS A 79 6.27 14.30 -13.28
C LYS A 79 6.07 13.80 -14.71
N SER A 80 5.15 14.39 -15.47
CA SER A 80 4.92 14.02 -16.87
C SER A 80 5.97 14.57 -17.82
N THR A 81 6.60 15.71 -17.48
CA THR A 81 7.62 16.39 -18.28
C THR A 81 9.03 16.10 -17.77
N PRO A 82 9.90 15.45 -18.55
CA PRO A 82 11.26 15.14 -18.09
C PRO A 82 12.21 16.35 -18.09
N ASN A 83 11.78 17.49 -18.64
CA ASN A 83 12.63 18.67 -18.85
C ASN A 83 12.46 19.66 -17.68
N PRO A 84 13.55 20.31 -17.25
CA PRO A 84 13.46 21.36 -16.25
C PRO A 84 12.64 22.55 -16.78
N MET A 85 11.75 23.11 -15.95
CA MET A 85 10.82 24.18 -16.32
C MET A 85 10.94 25.37 -15.36
N ARG A 86 10.60 26.57 -15.86
CA ARG A 86 10.51 27.77 -15.02
C ARG A 86 9.23 27.75 -14.18
N LEU A 87 9.24 28.44 -13.05
CA LEU A 87 8.08 28.55 -12.17
C LEU A 87 6.85 29.11 -12.90
N GLN A 88 7.05 30.16 -13.71
CA GLN A 88 6.00 30.84 -14.48
C GLN A 88 5.36 29.91 -15.52
N ASP A 89 6.18 29.13 -16.22
CA ASP A 89 5.68 28.19 -17.24
C ASP A 89 4.84 27.09 -16.58
N ILE A 90 5.24 26.61 -15.40
CA ILE A 90 4.46 25.63 -14.63
C ILE A 90 3.12 26.24 -14.17
N ALA A 91 3.15 27.47 -13.68
CA ALA A 91 1.95 28.19 -13.25
C ALA A 91 0.93 28.36 -14.40
N ILE A 92 1.41 28.73 -15.59
CA ILE A 92 0.58 28.89 -16.79
C ILE A 92 -0.01 27.56 -17.25
N VAL A 93 0.80 26.50 -17.37
CA VAL A 93 0.31 25.22 -17.90
C VAL A 93 -0.68 24.55 -16.95
N THR A 94 -0.42 24.66 -15.64
CA THR A 94 -1.31 24.05 -14.64
C THR A 94 -2.44 24.97 -14.21
N ASN A 95 -2.50 26.22 -14.69
CA ASN A 95 -3.44 27.23 -14.22
C ASN A 95 -3.44 27.35 -12.67
N THR A 96 -2.26 27.33 -12.06
CA THR A 96 -2.09 27.47 -10.61
C THR A 96 -1.36 28.79 -10.28
N PRO A 97 -1.74 29.50 -9.21
CA PRO A 97 -1.10 30.75 -8.81
C PRO A 97 0.23 30.50 -8.08
N LEU A 98 1.12 29.70 -8.69
CA LEU A 98 2.40 29.26 -8.12
C LEU A 98 3.41 30.43 -7.96
N ASP A 99 3.25 31.48 -8.76
CA ASP A 99 4.07 32.68 -8.77
C ASP A 99 3.57 33.77 -7.80
N THR A 100 2.26 33.80 -7.57
CA THR A 100 1.58 34.86 -6.82
C THR A 100 1.40 34.48 -5.35
N ASP A 101 1.08 33.20 -5.07
CA ASP A 101 0.88 32.72 -3.71
C ASP A 101 2.20 32.21 -3.09
N MET A 102 2.71 32.96 -2.11
CA MET A 102 3.94 32.63 -1.39
C MET A 102 3.83 31.34 -0.58
N VAL A 103 2.65 31.04 -0.03
CA VAL A 103 2.45 29.82 0.79
C VAL A 103 2.54 28.57 -0.09
N LEU A 104 1.97 28.64 -1.30
CA LEU A 104 2.04 27.57 -2.28
C LEU A 104 3.47 27.37 -2.78
N LEU A 105 4.20 28.46 -3.06
CA LEU A 105 5.58 28.43 -3.50
C LEU A 105 6.51 27.81 -2.43
N GLU A 106 6.36 28.18 -1.16
CA GLU A 106 7.15 27.59 -0.08
C GLU A 106 6.92 26.08 0.04
N LYS A 107 5.65 25.65 -0.01
CA LYS A 107 5.31 24.23 0.01
C LYS A 107 5.83 23.47 -1.21
N PHE A 108 5.80 24.11 -2.37
CA PHE A 108 6.33 23.56 -3.61
C PHE A 108 7.85 23.35 -3.52
N LYS A 109 8.60 24.36 -3.05
CA LYS A 109 10.04 24.25 -2.83
C LYS A 109 10.43 23.25 -1.75
N ALA A 110 9.60 23.12 -0.70
CA ALA A 110 9.84 22.18 0.40
C ALA A 110 9.52 20.72 0.05
N HIS A 111 8.94 20.44 -1.12
CA HIS A 111 8.52 19.09 -1.48
C HIS A 111 9.71 18.19 -1.89
N ASP A 112 9.83 17.01 -1.28
CA ASP A 112 10.96 16.08 -1.44
C ASP A 112 11.29 15.65 -2.88
N ARG A 113 10.29 15.70 -3.77
CA ARG A 113 10.43 15.31 -5.18
C ARG A 113 10.68 16.48 -6.13
N ILE A 114 10.77 17.71 -5.63
CA ILE A 114 11.09 18.87 -6.45
C ILE A 114 12.57 19.21 -6.24
N GLN A 115 13.29 19.35 -7.34
CA GLN A 115 14.67 19.81 -7.34
C GLN A 115 14.70 21.22 -7.92
N TYR A 116 15.21 22.17 -7.13
CA TYR A 116 15.43 23.55 -7.53
C TYR A 116 16.90 23.78 -7.83
N ASP A 117 17.21 24.30 -9.01
CA ASP A 117 18.56 24.76 -9.35
C ASP A 117 18.66 26.29 -9.23
N PRO A 118 19.38 26.83 -8.22
CA PRO A 118 19.47 28.27 -8.00
C PRO A 118 20.25 29.01 -9.09
N LYS A 119 21.00 28.31 -9.95
CA LYS A 119 21.77 28.94 -11.03
C LYS A 119 20.93 29.22 -12.26
N THR A 120 20.03 28.29 -12.58
CA THR A 120 19.19 28.35 -13.78
C THR A 120 17.77 28.82 -13.47
N ASP A 121 17.40 28.89 -12.19
CA ASP A 121 16.05 29.16 -11.69
C ASP A 121 15.00 28.22 -12.29
N LEU A 122 15.43 26.96 -12.51
CA LEU A 122 14.59 25.91 -13.06
C LEU A 122 14.24 24.87 -12.00
N TYR A 123 13.04 24.31 -12.16
CA TYR A 123 12.48 23.26 -11.33
C TYR A 123 12.38 21.97 -12.14
N SER A 124 12.82 20.86 -11.55
CA SER A 124 12.71 19.53 -12.15
C SER A 124 12.15 18.52 -11.16
N TYR A 125 11.51 17.48 -11.67
CA TYR A 125 11.00 16.39 -10.84
C TYR A 125 12.10 15.36 -10.58
N ARG A 126 12.37 15.11 -9.29
CA ARG A 126 13.27 14.07 -8.81
C ARG A 126 12.55 12.74 -8.81
N HIS A 127 12.77 11.97 -9.87
CA HIS A 127 12.31 10.59 -9.96
C HIS A 127 13.09 9.71 -8.98
N ASP A 128 12.43 8.70 -8.41
CA ASP A 128 13.09 7.72 -7.52
C ASP A 128 14.21 6.97 -8.25
N PHE A 129 14.04 6.78 -9.57
CA PHE A 129 15.04 6.22 -10.47
C PHE A 129 15.17 7.04 -11.75
N ASN A 130 16.39 7.24 -12.23
CA ASN A 130 16.68 7.94 -13.48
C ASN A 130 17.52 7.05 -14.39
N PHE A 131 16.88 6.07 -15.03
CA PHE A 131 17.49 5.27 -16.09
C PHE A 131 16.63 5.33 -17.36
N ARG A 132 17.29 5.32 -18.50
CA ARG A 132 16.67 5.27 -19.83
C ARG A 132 17.20 4.11 -20.68
N ASN A 133 17.95 3.21 -20.05
CA ASN A 133 18.65 2.13 -20.72
C ASN A 133 18.54 0.84 -19.90
N LYS A 134 18.49 -0.31 -20.59
CA LYS A 134 18.42 -1.66 -19.99
C LYS A 134 19.62 -1.95 -19.09
N ALA A 135 20.83 -1.57 -19.51
CA ALA A 135 22.05 -1.77 -18.71
C ALA A 135 22.04 -0.97 -17.39
N ALA A 136 21.49 0.25 -17.42
CA ALA A 136 21.35 1.07 -16.23
C ALA A 136 20.27 0.53 -15.28
N LEU A 137 19.16 0.01 -15.84
CA LEU A 137 18.13 -0.70 -15.08
C LEU A 137 18.72 -1.93 -14.37
N LEU A 138 19.52 -2.73 -15.07
CA LEU A 138 20.20 -3.89 -14.53
C LEU A 138 21.09 -3.53 -13.33
N THR A 139 21.93 -2.51 -13.50
CA THR A 139 22.83 -2.02 -12.44
C THR A 139 22.05 -1.56 -11.20
N GLU A 140 20.91 -0.89 -11.39
CA GLU A 140 20.02 -0.47 -10.31
C GLU A 140 19.40 -1.67 -9.59
N ILE A 141 18.86 -2.64 -10.34
CA ILE A 141 18.29 -3.88 -9.80
C ILE A 141 19.34 -4.64 -9.00
N GLN A 142 20.57 -4.74 -9.50
CA GLN A 142 21.68 -5.37 -8.80
C GLN A 142 22.02 -4.63 -7.49
N ARG A 143 22.09 -3.29 -7.52
CA ARG A 143 22.38 -2.49 -6.30
C ARG A 143 21.30 -2.67 -5.24
N GLN A 144 20.03 -2.69 -5.63
CA GLN A 144 18.91 -2.84 -4.71
C GLN A 144 18.83 -4.26 -4.15
N THR A 145 19.05 -5.28 -4.99
CA THR A 145 19.03 -6.69 -4.57
C THR A 145 20.14 -6.99 -3.57
N ARG A 146 21.35 -6.44 -3.77
CA ARG A 146 22.46 -6.54 -2.79
C ARG A 146 22.16 -5.91 -1.43
N LYS A 147 21.24 -4.93 -1.39
CA LYS A 147 20.75 -4.34 -0.12
C LYS A 147 19.63 -5.15 0.52
N GLY A 148 19.30 -6.32 -0.05
CA GLY A 148 18.20 -7.19 0.39
C GLY A 148 16.82 -6.71 -0.06
N GLY A 149 16.74 -5.76 -1.00
CA GLY A 149 15.48 -5.18 -1.47
C GLY A 149 15.18 -5.51 -2.94
N GLY A 150 13.93 -5.87 -3.22
CA GLY A 150 13.41 -5.89 -4.60
C GLY A 150 12.87 -4.53 -5.02
N ILE A 151 12.81 -4.25 -6.31
CA ILE A 151 12.23 -3.00 -6.82
C ILE A 151 10.79 -3.26 -7.28
N PRO A 152 9.80 -2.46 -6.85
CA PRO A 152 8.44 -2.58 -7.35
C PRO A 152 8.35 -2.12 -8.81
N VAL A 153 7.71 -2.92 -9.66
CA VAL A 153 7.54 -2.63 -11.10
C VAL A 153 6.76 -1.32 -11.32
N ARG A 154 5.88 -0.96 -10.39
CA ARG A 154 5.13 0.31 -10.43
C ARG A 154 6.06 1.53 -10.40
N ALA A 155 7.08 1.51 -9.54
CA ALA A 155 8.06 2.60 -9.47
C ALA A 155 8.93 2.64 -10.73
N LEU A 156 9.30 1.47 -11.27
CA LEU A 156 10.06 1.37 -12.51
C LEU A 156 9.27 1.92 -13.72
N LYS A 157 7.97 1.59 -13.81
CA LYS A 157 7.05 2.11 -14.84
C LYS A 157 6.86 3.63 -14.73
N GLU A 158 6.90 4.18 -13.52
CA GLU A 158 6.82 5.61 -13.28
C GLU A 158 8.07 6.35 -13.79
N SER A 159 9.26 5.78 -13.58
CA SER A 159 10.52 6.36 -14.09
C SER A 159 10.72 6.16 -15.59
N TRP A 160 10.31 5.01 -16.14
CA TRP A 160 10.52 4.69 -17.55
C TRP A 160 9.35 3.85 -18.07
N LYS A 161 8.62 4.39 -19.04
CA LYS A 161 7.38 3.77 -19.58
C LYS A 161 7.62 2.40 -20.22
N GLU A 162 8.80 2.20 -20.80
CA GLU A 162 9.22 0.96 -21.46
C GLU A 162 9.88 -0.05 -20.50
N ALA A 163 10.01 0.31 -19.21
CA ALA A 163 10.62 -0.58 -18.22
C ALA A 163 9.96 -1.97 -18.13
N PRO A 164 8.62 -2.13 -18.17
CA PRO A 164 8.00 -3.45 -18.10
C PRO A 164 8.42 -4.37 -19.26
N GLN A 165 8.55 -3.83 -20.47
CA GLN A 165 9.01 -4.60 -21.64
C GLN A 165 10.48 -4.98 -21.49
N ALA A 166 11.33 -4.04 -21.06
CA ALA A 166 12.73 -4.34 -20.79
C ALA A 166 12.92 -5.40 -19.69
N ILE A 167 12.07 -5.39 -18.65
CA ILE A 167 12.06 -6.40 -17.59
C ILE A 167 11.68 -7.78 -18.16
N GLU A 168 10.67 -7.87 -19.02
CA GLU A 168 10.28 -9.13 -19.66
C GLU A 168 11.38 -9.70 -20.55
N GLU A 169 12.14 -8.84 -21.22
CA GLU A 169 13.31 -9.25 -22.01
C GLU A 169 14.44 -9.77 -21.10
N LEU A 170 14.75 -9.06 -20.00
CA LEU A 170 15.74 -9.49 -19.01
C LEU A 170 15.31 -10.75 -18.23
N GLU A 171 14.01 -10.98 -18.08
CA GLU A 171 13.45 -12.22 -17.50
C GLU A 171 13.64 -13.40 -18.46
N LYS A 172 13.46 -13.19 -19.77
CA LYS A 172 13.74 -14.21 -20.80
C LYS A 172 15.23 -14.54 -20.91
N GLU A 173 16.09 -13.54 -20.75
CA GLU A 173 17.54 -13.71 -20.69
C GLU A 173 18.01 -14.35 -19.37
N GLY A 174 17.12 -14.46 -18.37
CA GLY A 174 17.41 -15.10 -17.09
C GLY A 174 18.26 -14.25 -16.14
N GLU A 175 18.48 -12.97 -16.45
CA GLU A 175 19.25 -12.04 -15.62
C GLU A 175 18.43 -11.47 -14.46
N VAL A 176 17.10 -11.47 -14.60
CA VAL A 176 16.18 -10.85 -13.66
C VAL A 176 15.05 -11.81 -13.29
N LEU A 177 14.74 -11.90 -12.00
CA LEU A 177 13.60 -12.65 -11.46
C LEU A 177 12.44 -11.70 -11.17
N VAL A 178 11.24 -12.06 -11.63
CA VAL A 178 10.04 -11.26 -11.42
C VAL A 178 9.01 -12.03 -10.62
N THR A 179 8.53 -11.42 -9.54
CA THR A 179 7.37 -11.94 -8.82
C THR A 179 6.09 -11.40 -9.44
N ARG A 180 5.22 -12.31 -9.89
CA ARG A 180 3.89 -11.99 -10.45
C ARG A 180 2.79 -12.22 -9.42
N THR A 181 1.70 -11.47 -9.56
CA THR A 181 0.50 -11.67 -8.73
C THR A 181 -0.24 -12.93 -9.19
N VAL A 182 -0.59 -13.82 -8.26
CA VAL A 182 -1.21 -15.12 -8.56
C VAL A 182 -2.55 -14.99 -9.33
N LYS A 183 -3.31 -13.92 -9.09
CA LYS A 183 -4.64 -13.72 -9.69
C LYS A 183 -4.59 -13.08 -11.08
N ASP A 184 -3.81 -12.00 -11.21
CA ASP A 184 -3.84 -11.15 -12.41
C ASP A 184 -2.59 -11.29 -13.30
N GLY A 185 -1.61 -12.10 -12.88
CA GLY A 185 -0.32 -12.24 -13.56
C GLY A 185 0.52 -10.96 -13.58
N GLN A 186 0.06 -9.88 -12.93
CA GLN A 186 0.72 -8.58 -12.99
C GLN A 186 2.09 -8.63 -12.31
N LEU A 187 3.11 -8.12 -13.01
CA LEU A 187 4.48 -7.94 -12.53
C LEU A 187 4.46 -7.06 -11.27
N ARG A 188 4.94 -7.58 -10.13
CA ARG A 188 4.89 -6.88 -8.83
C ARG A 188 6.26 -6.38 -8.40
N MET A 189 7.22 -7.29 -8.28
CA MET A 189 8.57 -7.02 -7.78
C MET A 189 9.61 -7.61 -8.72
N VAL A 190 10.73 -6.91 -8.85
CA VAL A 190 11.87 -7.28 -9.68
C VAL A 190 13.09 -7.49 -8.80
N PHE A 191 13.78 -8.60 -9.00
CA PHE A 191 14.99 -9.00 -8.29
C PHE A 191 16.09 -9.35 -9.28
N TRP A 192 17.34 -9.11 -8.89
CA TRP A 192 18.49 -9.61 -9.64
C TRP A 192 18.60 -11.13 -9.49
N ASN A 193 18.82 -11.84 -10.59
CA ASN A 193 19.13 -13.26 -10.52
C ASN A 193 20.64 -13.42 -10.28
N GLU A 194 21.03 -13.75 -9.05
CA GLU A 194 22.44 -14.00 -8.70
C GLU A 194 22.97 -15.30 -9.28
N ILE A 195 22.09 -16.24 -9.63
CA ILE A 195 22.43 -17.56 -10.12
C ILE A 195 21.89 -17.71 -11.54
N LYS A 196 22.73 -17.40 -12.52
CA LYS A 196 22.35 -17.50 -13.93
C LYS A 196 22.16 -18.98 -14.31
N PRO A 197 21.10 -19.35 -15.05
CA PRO A 197 20.87 -20.72 -15.51
C PRO A 197 21.98 -21.29 -16.41
N ASP A 198 22.82 -20.42 -16.97
CA ASP A 198 23.87 -20.76 -17.93
C ASP A 198 25.27 -20.86 -17.27
N GLU A 199 25.43 -20.35 -16.05
CA GLU A 199 26.69 -20.48 -15.31
C GLU A 199 26.70 -21.78 -14.51
N GLU A 200 27.89 -22.36 -14.30
CA GLU A 200 28.15 -23.64 -13.63
C GLU A 200 27.60 -23.75 -12.19
N SER A 201 27.06 -22.66 -11.64
CA SER A 201 26.33 -22.58 -10.36
C SER A 201 24.80 -22.62 -10.48
N GLY A 202 24.24 -22.45 -11.68
CA GLY A 202 22.80 -22.44 -11.94
C GLY A 202 22.24 -23.81 -12.22
N GLY A 203 21.33 -24.26 -11.36
CA GLY A 203 20.53 -25.45 -11.63
C GLY A 203 19.73 -25.26 -12.91
N LYS A 204 19.99 -26.11 -13.91
CA LYS A 204 19.16 -26.19 -15.13
C LYS A 204 17.70 -26.42 -14.73
N GLN A 205 16.77 -25.89 -15.52
CA GLN A 205 15.36 -26.15 -15.32
C GLN A 205 15.10 -27.66 -15.45
N VAL A 206 14.74 -28.28 -14.33
CA VAL A 206 14.44 -29.72 -14.25
C VAL A 206 13.16 -29.99 -15.06
N GLU A 207 13.10 -31.15 -15.72
CA GLU A 207 11.92 -31.55 -16.51
C GLU A 207 10.66 -31.62 -15.62
N LYS A 208 9.51 -31.35 -16.24
CA LYS A 208 8.23 -31.24 -15.51
C LYS A 208 7.86 -32.51 -14.76
N GLU A 209 8.23 -33.68 -15.29
CA GLU A 209 7.93 -34.98 -14.67
C GLU A 209 8.62 -35.14 -13.32
N PHE A 210 9.88 -34.69 -13.19
CA PHE A 210 10.59 -34.72 -11.91
C PHE A 210 10.05 -33.69 -10.91
N LEU A 211 9.61 -32.52 -11.38
CA LEU A 211 8.96 -31.53 -10.51
C LEU A 211 7.64 -32.06 -9.96
N GLU A 212 6.84 -32.72 -10.79
CA GLU A 212 5.58 -33.34 -10.37
C GLU A 212 5.83 -34.47 -9.36
N LEU A 213 6.78 -35.36 -9.66
CA LEU A 213 7.20 -36.42 -8.76
C LEU A 213 7.68 -35.85 -7.41
N TRP A 214 8.49 -34.78 -7.44
CA TRP A 214 8.98 -34.11 -6.23
C TRP A 214 7.84 -33.53 -5.39
N HIS A 215 6.86 -32.87 -6.01
CA HIS A 215 5.70 -32.32 -5.30
C HIS A 215 4.72 -33.39 -4.83
N GLN A 216 4.69 -34.56 -5.48
CA GLN A 216 3.86 -35.69 -5.08
C GLN A 216 4.40 -36.38 -3.82
N LEU A 217 5.72 -36.33 -3.58
CA LEU A 217 6.35 -36.88 -2.38
C LEU A 217 5.92 -36.08 -1.14
N LYS A 218 5.00 -36.66 -0.35
CA LYS A 218 4.59 -36.10 0.94
C LYS A 218 5.67 -36.38 1.98
N VAL A 219 6.33 -35.33 2.47
CA VAL A 219 7.29 -35.44 3.57
C VAL A 219 6.55 -35.85 4.85
N PRO A 220 6.90 -37.01 5.47
CA PRO A 220 6.32 -37.44 6.74
C PRO A 220 6.69 -36.49 7.90
N ASN A 221 6.00 -36.64 9.03
CA ASN A 221 6.32 -35.90 10.26
C ASN A 221 7.77 -36.18 10.72
N ASP A 222 8.43 -35.23 11.37
CA ASP A 222 9.88 -35.27 11.69
C ASP A 222 10.32 -36.58 12.36
N VAL A 223 9.51 -37.14 13.25
CA VAL A 223 9.81 -38.39 13.96
C VAL A 223 9.75 -39.61 13.03
N ASP A 224 8.81 -39.63 12.09
CA ASP A 224 8.65 -40.71 11.13
C ASP A 224 9.67 -40.60 9.99
N LEU A 225 10.07 -39.37 9.62
CA LEU A 225 11.17 -39.09 8.71
C LEU A 225 12.50 -39.66 9.24
N LEU A 226 12.80 -39.43 10.53
CA LEU A 226 14.03 -39.96 11.15
C LEU A 226 14.04 -41.49 11.21
N LYS A 227 12.90 -42.12 11.48
CA LYS A 227 12.77 -43.59 11.46
C LYS A 227 12.92 -44.14 10.04
N ALA A 228 12.31 -43.49 9.05
CA ALA A 228 12.41 -43.88 7.64
C ALA A 228 13.83 -43.71 7.09
N LEU A 229 14.52 -42.62 7.43
CA LEU A 229 15.93 -42.41 7.07
C LEU A 229 16.83 -43.48 7.69
N ALA A 230 16.61 -43.82 8.96
CA ALA A 230 17.35 -44.87 9.66
C ALA A 230 17.08 -46.27 9.08
N SER A 231 15.84 -46.57 8.66
CA SER A 231 15.51 -47.85 8.03
C SER A 231 16.11 -47.99 6.63
N GLU A 232 16.25 -46.90 5.89
CA GLU A 232 16.87 -46.86 4.55
C GLU A 232 18.41 -46.76 4.60
N GLY A 233 19.02 -46.82 5.80
CA GLY A 233 20.48 -46.79 5.96
C GLY A 233 21.15 -45.45 5.63
N LEU A 234 20.36 -44.42 5.32
CA LEU A 234 20.83 -43.05 5.19
C LEU A 234 21.04 -42.51 6.60
N GLN A 235 22.29 -42.50 7.06
CA GLN A 235 22.64 -41.70 8.23
C GLN A 235 22.17 -40.28 7.94
N ALA A 236 21.26 -39.76 8.78
CA ALA A 236 20.91 -38.35 8.79
C ALA A 236 22.22 -37.58 8.92
N THR A 237 22.77 -37.12 7.79
CA THR A 237 24.09 -36.52 7.72
C THR A 237 24.08 -35.36 8.69
N ALA A 238 24.88 -35.52 9.75
CA ALA A 238 25.15 -34.57 10.81
C ALA A 238 24.07 -33.50 10.89
N ALA A 239 23.00 -33.79 11.66
CA ALA A 239 22.23 -32.70 12.25
C ALA A 239 23.28 -31.70 12.75
N GLU A 240 23.33 -30.51 12.12
CA GLU A 240 24.05 -29.37 12.66
C GLU A 240 23.72 -29.41 14.14
N THR A 241 24.74 -29.69 14.96
CA THR A 241 24.57 -29.78 16.40
C THR A 241 23.74 -28.57 16.76
N PRO A 242 22.49 -28.72 17.24
CA PRO A 242 21.63 -27.58 17.48
C PRO A 242 22.46 -26.70 18.39
N ILE A 243 22.88 -25.53 17.88
CA ILE A 243 23.78 -24.63 18.61
C ILE A 243 23.15 -24.56 19.99
N PRO A 244 23.81 -25.08 21.04
CA PRO A 244 23.18 -25.14 22.33
C PRO A 244 22.81 -23.70 22.62
N LYS A 245 21.50 -23.43 22.71
CA LYS A 245 20.99 -22.09 23.02
C LYS A 245 21.87 -21.62 24.17
N ALA A 246 22.67 -20.59 23.90
CA ALA A 246 23.62 -20.06 24.87
C ALA A 246 22.90 -19.98 26.21
N PRO A 247 23.53 -20.42 27.33
CA PRO A 247 22.87 -20.45 28.61
C PRO A 247 22.15 -19.12 28.79
N SER A 248 20.83 -19.19 28.90
CA SER A 248 19.93 -18.06 29.13
C SER A 248 20.16 -17.53 30.54
N ASN A 249 21.39 -17.13 30.80
CA ASN A 249 21.87 -16.43 31.98
C ASN A 249 22.44 -15.07 31.57
N THR A 250 21.96 -14.50 30.47
CA THR A 250 21.81 -13.05 30.41
C THR A 250 20.50 -12.73 31.11
N LYS A 251 20.65 -12.25 32.35
CA LYS A 251 19.58 -11.59 33.11
C LYS A 251 18.77 -10.74 32.14
N LYS A 252 17.59 -11.23 31.76
CA LYS A 252 16.55 -10.39 31.18
C LYS A 252 16.32 -9.30 32.21
N LYS A 253 16.88 -8.12 31.93
CA LYS A 253 16.51 -6.86 32.58
C LYS A 253 15.02 -6.75 32.36
N GLY A 254 14.26 -7.25 33.34
CA GLY A 254 12.81 -7.27 33.29
C GLY A 254 12.37 -5.86 32.96
N LYS A 255 11.52 -5.74 31.94
CA LYS A 255 10.55 -4.64 31.92
C LYS A 255 9.95 -4.65 33.32
N ARG A 256 10.27 -3.62 34.12
CA ARG A 256 9.62 -3.39 35.41
C ARG A 256 8.15 -3.24 35.09
N SER A 257 7.41 -4.34 35.23
CA SER A 257 5.97 -4.30 35.36
C SER A 257 5.71 -3.42 36.58
N ALA A 258 5.19 -2.23 36.34
CA ALA A 258 4.81 -1.32 37.41
C ALA A 258 3.88 -2.06 38.37
N PRO A 259 4.08 -1.97 39.70
CA PRO A 259 3.21 -2.65 40.64
C PRO A 259 1.79 -2.07 40.50
N ARG A 260 0.89 -2.83 39.87
CA ARG A 260 -0.56 -2.63 39.93
C ARG A 260 -1.04 -3.01 41.33
N GLN A 261 -0.70 -2.19 42.30
CA GLN A 261 -1.32 -2.22 43.61
C GLN A 261 -1.41 -0.78 44.14
N ARG A 262 -2.20 0.04 43.45
CA ARG A 262 -2.78 1.21 44.12
C ARG A 262 -3.86 0.66 45.05
N GLN A 263 -3.59 0.63 46.35
CA GLN A 263 -4.65 0.48 47.33
C GLN A 263 -5.57 1.70 47.19
N ALA A 264 -6.75 1.49 46.63
CA ALA A 264 -7.79 2.50 46.64
C ALA A 264 -8.22 2.68 48.10
N LYS A 265 -7.87 3.81 48.71
CA LYS A 265 -8.46 4.24 49.98
C LYS A 265 -9.94 4.50 49.71
N ILE A 266 -10.78 3.54 50.09
CA ILE A 266 -12.24 3.73 50.12
C ILE A 266 -12.51 4.68 51.28
N THR A 267 -12.65 5.97 51.00
CA THR A 267 -13.07 6.96 51.99
C THR A 267 -14.59 6.83 52.17
N ASN A 268 -15.03 5.83 52.92
CA ASN A 268 -16.42 5.68 53.36
C ASN A 268 -16.74 6.77 54.40
N THR A 269 -16.90 8.01 53.93
CA THR A 269 -17.23 9.19 54.75
C THR A 269 -18.70 9.22 55.17
N HIS A 270 -19.55 8.37 54.61
CA HIS A 270 -21.00 8.32 54.90
C HIS A 270 -21.39 7.32 56.00
N LEU A 271 -20.48 6.43 56.44
CA LEU A 271 -20.75 5.44 57.50
C LEU A 271 -20.39 5.94 58.91
N LYS A 272 -19.89 7.16 59.01
CA LYS A 272 -19.38 7.74 60.26
C LYS A 272 -20.56 8.31 61.07
N GLY A 273 -21.24 7.46 61.82
CA GLY A 273 -22.30 7.86 62.74
C GLY A 273 -23.37 6.80 63.00
N GLU A 274 -23.60 5.88 62.05
CA GLU A 274 -24.63 4.83 62.22
C GLU A 274 -24.07 3.50 62.71
N ILE A 275 -22.79 3.22 62.51
CA ILE A 275 -22.18 1.93 62.87
C ILE A 275 -20.84 2.18 63.57
N ASP A 276 -20.74 1.77 64.83
CA ASP A 276 -19.47 1.75 65.57
C ASP A 276 -18.63 0.55 65.12
N LEU A 277 -17.62 0.83 64.30
CA LEU A 277 -16.70 -0.16 63.71
C LEU A 277 -15.65 -0.68 64.71
N SER A 278 -15.69 -0.27 65.98
CA SER A 278 -14.80 -0.78 67.03
C SER A 278 -15.33 -2.03 67.74
N ARG A 279 -16.56 -2.45 67.44
CA ARG A 279 -17.18 -3.67 67.97
C ARG A 279 -17.70 -4.56 66.85
N ASP A 280 -17.42 -5.84 66.93
CA ASP A 280 -17.98 -6.83 66.01
C ASP A 280 -19.51 -6.93 66.22
N TYR A 281 -20.24 -6.90 65.11
CA TYR A 281 -21.70 -6.96 65.11
C TYR A 281 -22.20 -8.35 65.53
N HIS A 282 -22.81 -8.45 66.72
CA HIS A 282 -23.55 -9.63 67.13
C HIS A 282 -25.00 -9.52 66.66
N ALA A 283 -25.40 -10.42 65.76
CA ALA A 283 -26.79 -10.52 65.32
C ALA A 283 -27.71 -10.89 66.51
N PRO A 284 -28.90 -10.28 66.65
CA PRO A 284 -29.85 -10.67 67.68
C PRO A 284 -30.27 -12.13 67.46
N GLY A 285 -30.15 -12.94 68.51
CA GLY A 285 -30.61 -14.31 68.52
C GLY A 285 -32.10 -14.41 68.19
N LYS A 286 -32.45 -15.53 67.53
CA LYS A 286 -33.78 -15.88 66.99
C LYS A 286 -34.95 -15.55 67.89
#